data_AF-A0A6V7HPI6-F1
#
_entry.id   AF-A0A6V7HPI6-F1
#
_cell.length_a   1.000
_cell.length_b   1.000
_cell.length_c   1.000
_cell.angle_alpha   90.00
_cell.angle_beta   90.00
_cell.angle_gamma   90.00
#
_symmetry.space_group_name_H-M   'P 1'
#
loop_
_entity.id
_entity.type
_entity.pdbx_description
1 polymer ?
#
loop_
_entity_poly.entity_id
_entity_poly.type
_entity_poly.pdbx_seq_one_letter_code
_entity_poly.pdbx_strand_id
1 'polypeptide(L)' 'LEPSHSSSNETIEDDDDVYSSEEEEQEDSSDYCKGGYHPVKIGDLFLNRYHVARKLGWGHFSTVWLCWDLQ' A
#
# COMPACT_ATOMS: atom_id res chain seq x y z
N LEU A 1 44.88 -35.50 4.84
CA LEU A 1 44.55 -35.08 3.46
C LEU A 1 43.38 -35.95 3.07
N GLU A 2 42.17 -35.53 3.39
CA GLU A 2 40.95 -36.34 3.20
C GLU A 2 40.15 -35.77 2.03
N PRO A 3 39.76 -36.60 1.06
CA PRO A 3 38.61 -36.32 0.22
C PRO A 3 37.55 -37.43 0.33
N SER A 4 36.30 -37.02 0.53
CA SER A 4 35.19 -37.25 -0.42
C SER A 4 33.83 -37.63 0.20
N HIS A 5 32.81 -36.99 -0.40
CA HIS A 5 31.38 -37.31 -0.52
C HIS A 5 30.42 -37.25 0.69
N SER A 6 29.52 -36.27 0.55
CA SER A 6 28.06 -36.41 0.63
C SER A 6 27.39 -36.37 2.00
N SER A 7 26.74 -35.26 2.32
CA SER A 7 25.27 -35.18 2.23
C SER A 7 24.82 -33.78 2.67
N SER A 8 24.11 -33.11 1.75
CA SER A 8 23.00 -32.18 1.94
C SER A 8 22.94 -31.36 3.23
N ASN A 9 23.14 -30.06 3.08
CA ASN A 9 22.15 -29.08 3.52
C ASN A 9 22.42 -27.78 2.74
N GLU A 10 21.87 -27.72 1.54
CA GLU A 10 21.67 -26.43 0.88
C GLU A 10 20.68 -25.67 1.76
N THR A 11 21.15 -24.69 2.51
CA THR A 11 20.26 -23.70 3.11
C THR A 11 19.67 -22.95 1.93
N ILE A 12 18.42 -23.27 1.60
CA ILE A 12 17.61 -22.46 0.70
C ILE A 12 17.52 -21.11 1.41
N GLU A 13 18.30 -20.14 0.94
CA GLU A 13 18.01 -18.74 1.20
C GLU A 13 16.69 -18.49 0.49
N ASP A 14 15.58 -18.55 1.24
CA ASP A 14 14.31 -17.95 0.86
C ASP A 14 14.58 -16.45 0.69
N ASP A 15 15.07 -16.09 -0.49
CA ASP A 15 14.88 -14.77 -1.08
C ASP A 15 13.39 -14.72 -1.42
N ASP A 16 12.57 -14.56 -0.37
CA ASP A 16 11.19 -14.12 -0.47
C ASP A 16 11.30 -12.69 -1.03
N ASP A 17 11.43 -12.60 -2.35
CA ASP A 17 11.30 -11.41 -3.15
C ASP A 17 9.99 -10.73 -2.72
N VAL A 18 10.12 -9.80 -1.77
CA VAL A 18 9.13 -8.79 -1.39
C VAL A 18 8.97 -7.85 -2.57
N TYR A 19 8.53 -8.38 -3.71
CA TYR A 19 7.99 -7.61 -4.81
C TYR A 19 6.57 -7.23 -4.39
N SER A 20 6.51 -6.25 -3.49
CA SER A 20 5.26 -5.56 -3.19
C SER A 20 4.86 -4.76 -4.43
N SER A 21 4.13 -5.39 -5.33
CA SER A 21 3.41 -4.73 -6.42
C SER A 21 2.41 -3.69 -5.91
N GLU A 22 2.19 -3.62 -4.59
CA GLU A 22 1.32 -2.64 -3.94
C GLU A 22 1.90 -1.21 -4.00
N GLU A 23 3.22 -1.02 -4.08
CA GLU A 23 3.82 0.32 -4.13
C GLU A 23 3.63 1.00 -5.49
N GLU A 24 3.66 0.27 -6.60
CA GLU A 24 3.31 0.81 -7.93
C GLU A 24 1.81 1.12 -8.07
N GLU A 25 0.97 0.52 -7.23
CA GLU A 25 -0.48 0.74 -7.21
C GLU A 25 -0.92 1.92 -6.32
N GLN A 26 0.01 2.70 -5.75
CA GLN A 26 -0.30 3.88 -4.92
C GLN A 26 0.14 5.21 -5.55
N GLU A 27 -0.55 6.30 -5.19
CA GLU A 27 -0.18 7.66 -5.62
C GLU A 27 1.19 8.08 -5.10
N ASP A 28 1.82 9.01 -5.82
CA ASP A 28 3.09 9.59 -5.40
C ASP A 28 2.91 10.41 -4.12
N SER A 29 3.67 10.07 -3.08
CA SER A 29 3.68 10.79 -1.81
C SER A 29 4.00 12.29 -1.96
N SER A 30 4.76 12.69 -2.98
CA SER A 30 5.13 14.07 -3.25
C SER A 30 3.97 14.94 -3.76
N ASP A 31 2.91 14.32 -4.30
CA ASP A 31 1.71 15.02 -4.73
C ASP A 31 0.83 15.48 -3.55
N TYR A 32 1.11 15.04 -2.32
CA TYR A 32 0.49 15.57 -1.10
C TYR A 32 1.11 16.89 -0.65
N CYS A 33 0.97 17.90 -1.51
CA CYS A 33 1.47 19.25 -1.29
C CYS A 33 0.38 20.30 -1.53
N LYS A 34 0.72 21.58 -1.31
CA LYS A 34 -0.22 22.67 -1.60
C LYS A 34 -0.56 22.68 -3.09
N GLY A 35 -1.82 22.45 -3.41
CA GLY A 35 -2.33 22.40 -4.79
C GLY A 35 -2.43 20.98 -5.36
N GLY A 36 -1.95 19.96 -4.64
CA GLY A 36 -2.09 18.56 -5.00
C GLY A 36 -3.18 17.84 -4.19
N TYR A 37 -2.96 16.56 -3.88
CA TYR A 37 -3.94 15.73 -3.18
C TYR A 37 -4.20 16.20 -1.75
N HIS A 38 -5.43 15.99 -1.29
CA HIS A 38 -5.81 16.20 0.10
C HIS A 38 -5.54 14.91 0.90
N PRO A 39 -4.84 14.96 2.04
CA PRO A 39 -4.65 13.79 2.89
C PRO A 39 -5.98 13.36 3.53
N VAL A 40 -6.31 12.07 3.40
CA VAL A 40 -7.54 11.48 3.95
C VAL A 40 -7.19 10.27 4.80
N LYS A 41 -7.82 10.13 5.97
CA LYS A 41 -7.65 9.02 6.89
C LYS A 41 -8.96 8.26 7.09
N ILE A 42 -8.85 6.96 7.39
CA ILE A 42 -9.99 6.17 7.84
C ILE A 42 -10.56 6.78 9.12
N GLY A 43 -11.88 6.96 9.16
CA GLY A 43 -12.57 7.63 10.26
C GLY A 43 -12.76 9.14 10.11
N ASP A 44 -12.17 9.77 9.08
CA ASP A 44 -12.46 11.18 8.79
C ASP A 44 -13.96 11.39 8.50
N LEU A 45 -14.48 12.54 8.94
CA LEU A 45 -15.87 12.93 8.74
C LEU A 45 -15.95 14.16 7.84
N PHE A 46 -16.37 13.97 6.61
CA PHE A 46 -16.57 15.06 5.65
C PHE A 46 -17.98 15.62 5.75
N LEU A 47 -18.06 16.96 5.82
CA LEU A 47 -19.31 17.72 5.85
C LEU A 47 -20.30 17.27 6.95
N ASN A 48 -19.79 16.74 8.07
CA ASN A 48 -20.60 16.16 9.14
C ASN A 48 -21.58 15.06 8.68
N ARG A 49 -21.31 14.39 7.55
CA ARG A 49 -22.21 13.42 6.93
C ARG A 49 -21.52 12.16 6.41
N TYR A 50 -20.35 12.29 5.78
CA TYR A 50 -19.69 11.17 5.12
C TYR A 50 -18.52 10.65 5.96
N HIS A 51 -18.68 9.47 6.54
CA HIS A 51 -17.65 8.83 7.37
C HIS A 51 -16.78 7.88 6.54
N VAL A 52 -15.48 8.18 6.41
CA VAL A 52 -14.55 7.42 5.58
C VAL A 52 -14.33 6.01 6.10
N ALA A 53 -14.59 5.01 5.26
CA ALA A 53 -14.52 3.59 5.61
C ALA A 53 -13.29 2.88 5.01
N ARG A 54 -12.98 3.10 3.73
CA ARG A 54 -11.79 2.56 3.05
C ARG A 54 -11.48 3.31 1.75
N LYS A 55 -10.21 3.28 1.32
CA LYS A 55 -9.80 3.73 -0.01
C LYS A 55 -10.31 2.74 -1.07
N LEU A 56 -10.80 3.25 -2.19
CA LEU A 56 -11.23 2.45 -3.35
C LEU A 56 -10.21 2.49 -4.49
N GLY A 57 -9.45 3.57 -4.59
CA GLY A 57 -8.42 3.74 -5.59
C GLY A 57 -8.04 5.21 -5.76
N TRP A 58 -7.27 5.47 -6.79
CA TRP A 58 -6.81 6.81 -7.14
C TRP A 58 -6.57 6.91 -8.64
N GLY A 59 -6.40 8.14 -9.11
CA GLY A 59 -5.87 8.47 -10.41
C GLY A 59 -5.27 9.87 -10.34
N HIS A 60 -4.67 10.31 -11.44
CA HIS A 60 -3.85 11.53 -11.49
C HIS A 60 -4.50 12.81 -10.89
N PHE A 61 -5.83 12.90 -10.85
CA PHE A 61 -6.53 14.08 -10.31
C PHE A 61 -7.30 13.84 -9.02
N SER A 62 -7.51 12.58 -8.62
CA SER A 62 -8.34 12.27 -7.46
C SER A 62 -7.98 10.97 -6.77
N THR A 63 -8.21 10.94 -5.46
CA THR A 63 -8.34 9.71 -4.68
C THR A 63 -9.82 9.45 -4.44
N VAL A 64 -10.25 8.19 -4.52
CA VAL A 64 -11.65 7.79 -4.35
C VAL A 64 -11.78 6.94 -3.09
N TRP A 65 -12.74 7.29 -2.24
CA TRP A 65 -12.96 6.66 -0.94
C TRP A 65 -14.41 6.20 -0.81
N LEU A 66 -14.59 5.01 -0.21
CA LEU A 66 -15.88 4.53 0.24
C LEU A 66 -16.21 5.21 1.57
N CYS A 67 -17.37 5.85 1.64
CA CYS A 67 -17.89 6.48 2.85
C CYS A 67 -19.27 5.94 3.21
N TRP A 68 -19.55 5.89 4.51
CA TRP A 68 -20.91 5.74 5.00
C TRP A 68 -21.60 7.10 5.00
N ASP A 69 -22.79 7.16 4.43
CA ASP A 69 -23.68 8.31 4.55
C ASP A 69 -24.46 8.21 5.88
N LEU A 70 -24.33 9.23 6.73
CA LEU A 70 -24.97 9.28 8.05
C LEU A 70 -26.31 10.04 8.04
N GLN A 71 -26.82 10.40 6.86
CA GLN A 71 -28.12 11.08 6.70
C GLN A 71 -29.29 10.10 6.50
#